data_AF-A0A3E0NB22-F1
#
_entry.id   AF-A0A3E0NB22-F1
#
_cell.length_a   1.000
_cell.length_b   1.000
_cell.length_c   1.000
_cell.angle_alpha   90.00
_cell.angle_beta   90.00
_cell.angle_gamma   90.00
#
_symmetry.space_group_name_H-M   'P 1'
#
loop_
_entity.id
_entity.type
_entity.pdbx_description
1 polymer ?
#
loop_
_entity_poly.entity_id
_entity_poly.type
_entity_poly.pdbx_seq_one_letter_code
_entity_poly.pdbx_strand_id
1 'polypeptide(L)'
;MQTGTYYSDDGAAQSVLSWMFESLGSFHAFLLTFVSFVLFVAACVLVCSVRRPSVIAAFLVFVPLPLLLGLAGTLHQLIDSFRLAGIVDPTDPFGPEVTINVAATLVSTFVGLMLTFPSLIVLGLGLLLRTALWKPPSDD
;
A
#
# COMPACT_ATOMS: atom_id res chain seq x y z
N MET A 1 10.84 -0.75 40.95
CA MET A 1 11.39 -0.40 39.62
C MET A 1 11.88 -1.70 38.98
N GLN A 2 10.98 -2.42 38.33
CA GLN A 2 11.31 -3.57 37.49
C GLN A 2 11.45 -3.04 36.06
N THR A 3 12.69 -2.88 35.61
CA THR A 3 13.01 -2.82 34.19
C THR A 3 12.88 -4.24 33.63
N GLY A 4 11.65 -4.69 33.49
CA GLY A 4 11.30 -6.02 33.00
C GLY A 4 11.41 -6.08 31.48
N THR A 5 12.57 -6.51 31.00
CA THR A 5 12.71 -7.56 29.98
C THR A 5 11.60 -7.64 28.91
N TYR A 6 11.73 -6.85 27.84
CA TYR A 6 11.12 -7.14 26.52
C TYR A 6 12.17 -7.70 25.55
N TYR A 7 13.17 -8.40 26.06
CA TYR A 7 13.95 -9.34 25.27
C TYR A 7 13.21 -10.67 25.40
N SER A 8 12.26 -10.92 24.50
CA SER A 8 11.74 -12.28 24.31
C SER A 8 12.89 -13.12 23.80
N ASP A 9 13.54 -13.82 24.74
CA ASP A 9 14.55 -14.85 24.54
C ASP A 9 13.91 -16.15 24.02
N ASP A 10 13.02 -16.01 23.04
CA ASP A 10 12.54 -17.10 22.21
C ASP A 10 13.15 -16.87 20.83
N GLY A 11 14.30 -17.49 20.60
CA GLY A 11 15.14 -17.40 19.40
C GLY A 11 14.51 -17.88 18.08
N ALA A 12 13.20 -17.71 17.88
CA ALA A 12 12.64 -17.67 16.55
C ALA A 12 12.84 -16.25 16.03
N ALA A 13 13.78 -16.06 15.10
CA ALA A 13 13.93 -14.80 14.37
C ALA A 13 12.58 -14.41 13.75
N GLN A 14 11.79 -13.60 14.47
CA GLN A 14 10.48 -13.18 14.02
C GLN A 14 10.73 -12.37 12.75
N SER A 15 10.32 -12.95 11.63
CA SER A 15 10.59 -12.36 10.33
C SER A 15 9.97 -10.97 10.31
N VAL A 16 10.74 -9.94 9.95
CA VAL A 16 10.27 -8.55 9.82
C VAL A 16 8.96 -8.50 9.02
N LEU A 17 8.84 -9.37 8.03
CA LEU A 17 7.63 -9.58 7.24
C LEU A 17 6.40 -9.97 8.08
N SER A 18 6.56 -10.89 9.04
CA SER A 18 5.51 -11.33 9.96
C SER A 18 5.04 -10.18 10.84
N TRP A 19 5.98 -9.40 11.40
CA TRP A 19 5.65 -8.23 12.19
C TRP A 19 4.91 -7.16 11.36
N MET A 20 5.31 -6.96 10.10
CA MET A 20 4.62 -6.06 9.18
C MET A 20 3.19 -6.49 8.89
N PHE A 21 2.95 -7.79 8.66
CA PHE A 21 1.61 -8.33 8.41
C PHE A 21 0.70 -8.21 9.63
N GLU A 22 1.25 -8.43 10.82
CA GLU A 22 0.51 -8.32 12.07
C GLU A 22 0.13 -6.87 12.37
N SER A 23 1.06 -5.94 12.16
CA SER A 23 0.84 -4.50 12.36
C SER A 23 -0.16 -3.89 11.36
N LEU A 24 -0.24 -4.43 10.14
CA LEU A 24 -1.20 -3.98 9.14
C LEU A 24 -2.63 -4.41 9.46
N GLY A 25 -2.80 -5.43 10.30
CA GLY A 25 -4.06 -6.14 10.47
C GLY A 25 -4.33 -7.06 9.29
N SER A 26 -4.63 -8.33 9.60
CA SER A 26 -4.91 -9.38 8.61
C SER A 26 -5.91 -8.95 7.53
N PHE A 27 -6.97 -8.23 7.93
CA PHE A 27 -8.02 -7.79 7.01
C PHE A 27 -7.53 -6.75 6.00
N HIS A 28 -6.74 -5.76 6.42
CA HIS A 28 -6.18 -4.75 5.50
C HIS A 28 -5.15 -5.36 4.57
N ALA A 29 -4.32 -6.28 5.06
CA ALA A 29 -3.38 -7.01 4.22
C ALA A 29 -4.11 -7.79 3.11
N PHE A 30 -5.18 -8.51 3.46
CA PHE A 30 -6.01 -9.23 2.48
C PHE A 30 -6.65 -8.28 1.46
N LEU A 31 -7.22 -7.16 1.93
CA LEU A 31 -7.83 -6.16 1.05
C LEU A 31 -6.81 -5.53 0.10
N LEU A 32 -5.62 -5.15 0.59
CA LEU A 32 -4.57 -4.57 -0.23
C LEU A 32 -4.13 -5.56 -1.31
N THR A 33 -3.83 -6.80 -0.95
CA THR A 33 -3.44 -7.82 -1.93
C THR A 33 -4.54 -8.08 -2.95
N PHE A 34 -5.79 -8.19 -2.50
CA PHE A 34 -6.93 -8.44 -3.39
C PHE A 34 -7.18 -7.27 -4.35
N VAL A 35 -7.19 -6.03 -3.85
CA VAL A 35 -7.39 -4.83 -4.66
C VAL A 35 -6.25 -4.65 -5.66
N SER A 36 -4.99 -4.85 -5.24
CA SER A 36 -3.85 -4.76 -6.15
C SER A 36 -3.87 -5.84 -7.22
N PHE A 37 -4.26 -7.07 -6.87
CA PHE A 37 -4.42 -8.15 -7.85
C PHE A 37 -5.50 -7.81 -8.88
N VAL A 38 -6.68 -7.36 -8.42
CA VAL A 38 -7.79 -6.96 -9.31
C VAL A 38 -7.38 -5.81 -10.21
N LEU A 39 -6.71 -4.79 -9.68
CA LEU A 39 -6.23 -3.64 -10.48
C LEU A 39 -5.17 -4.04 -11.50
N PHE A 40 -4.26 -4.95 -11.13
CA PHE A 40 -3.26 -5.46 -12.04
C PHE A 40 -3.89 -6.26 -13.19
N VAL A 41 -4.78 -7.20 -12.88
CA VAL A 41 -5.51 -7.98 -13.88
C VAL A 41 -6.33 -7.07 -14.78
N ALA A 42 -7.03 -6.09 -14.19
CA ALA A 42 -7.80 -5.12 -14.94
C ALA A 42 -6.90 -4.28 -15.86
N ALA A 43 -5.73 -3.82 -15.40
CA ALA A 43 -4.76 -3.11 -16.23
C ALA A 43 -4.28 -3.98 -17.40
N CYS A 44 -3.95 -5.25 -17.17
CA CYS A 44 -3.58 -6.19 -18.22
C CYS A 44 -4.71 -6.39 -19.25
N VAL A 45 -5.94 -6.65 -18.78
CA VAL A 45 -7.12 -6.80 -19.66
C VAL A 45 -7.34 -5.53 -20.46
N LEU A 46 -7.22 -4.36 -19.85
CA LEU A 46 -7.46 -3.07 -20.52
C LEU A 46 -6.43 -2.81 -21.62
N VAL A 47 -5.16 -3.12 -21.36
CA VAL A 47 -4.07 -3.06 -22.35
C VAL A 47 -4.34 -4.01 -23.52
N CYS A 48 -4.79 -5.24 -23.25
CA CYS A 48 -5.05 -6.25 -24.27
C CYS A 48 -6.35 -6.04 -25.07
N SER A 49 -7.44 -5.59 -24.42
CA SER A 49 -8.78 -5.66 -24.97
C SER A 49 -9.28 -4.36 -25.60
N VAL A 50 -8.90 -3.19 -25.08
CA VAL A 50 -9.59 -1.95 -25.43
C VAL A 50 -8.84 -1.20 -26.51
N ARG A 51 -9.33 -1.03 -27.75
CA ARG A 51 -8.60 -0.26 -28.79
C ARG A 51 -8.55 1.26 -28.58
N ARG A 52 -9.41 1.81 -27.72
CA ARG A 52 -9.59 3.27 -27.56
C ARG A 52 -8.71 3.82 -26.42
N PRO A 53 -7.86 4.83 -26.67
CA PRO A 53 -6.96 5.40 -25.65
C PRO A 53 -7.72 6.12 -24.53
N SER A 54 -8.94 6.59 -24.77
CA SER A 54 -9.79 7.27 -23.78
C SER A 54 -10.13 6.41 -22.56
N VAL A 55 -10.29 5.11 -22.75
CA VAL A 55 -10.64 4.18 -21.64
C VAL A 55 -9.44 3.95 -20.73
N ILE A 56 -8.23 3.93 -21.30
CA ILE A 56 -7.00 3.80 -20.51
C ILE A 56 -6.82 5.04 -19.62
N ALA A 57 -7.11 6.24 -20.15
CA ALA A 57 -7.06 7.47 -19.38
C ALA A 57 -8.07 7.50 -18.22
N ALA A 58 -9.30 7.00 -18.44
CA ALA A 58 -10.27 6.87 -17.36
C ALA A 58 -9.81 5.90 -16.26
N PHE A 59 -9.02 4.87 -16.62
CA PHE A 59 -8.52 3.89 -15.66
C PHE A 59 -7.41 4.42 -14.75
N LEU A 60 -6.67 5.47 -15.17
CA LEU A 60 -5.65 6.13 -14.34
C LEU A 60 -6.23 6.68 -13.03
N VAL A 61 -7.52 7.01 -12.98
CA VAL A 61 -8.21 7.48 -11.77
C VAL A 61 -8.29 6.40 -10.70
N PHE A 62 -8.30 5.11 -11.08
CA PHE A 62 -8.38 3.99 -10.15
C PHE A 62 -7.00 3.49 -9.68
N VAL A 63 -5.93 3.85 -10.39
CA VAL A 63 -4.56 3.47 -10.03
C VAL A 63 -4.13 3.92 -8.64
N PRO A 64 -4.47 5.12 -8.12
CA PRO A 64 -4.11 5.51 -6.76
C PRO A 64 -4.95 4.84 -5.66
N LEU A 65 -5.91 3.97 -5.98
CA LEU A 65 -6.73 3.31 -4.95
C LEU A 65 -5.91 2.50 -3.91
N PRO A 66 -4.89 1.69 -4.28
CA PRO A 66 -4.04 1.00 -3.32
C PRO A 66 -3.29 1.96 -2.41
N LEU A 67 -2.84 3.10 -2.95
CA LEU A 67 -2.20 4.16 -2.16
C LEU A 67 -3.19 4.77 -1.17
N LEU A 68 -4.42 5.06 -1.60
CA LEU A 68 -5.48 5.59 -0.73
C LEU A 68 -5.86 4.59 0.38
N LEU A 69 -5.89 3.29 0.06
CA LEU A 69 -6.06 2.22 1.05
C LEU A 69 -4.88 2.16 2.04
N GLY A 70 -3.64 2.28 1.56
CA GLY A 70 -2.45 2.36 2.42
C GLY A 70 -2.51 3.56 3.37
N LEU A 71 -2.93 4.72 2.86
CA LEU A 71 -3.19 5.94 3.65
C LEU A 71 -4.30 5.75 4.68
N ALA A 72 -5.41 5.10 4.31
CA ALA A 72 -6.46 4.76 5.26
C ALA A 72 -5.95 3.88 6.41
N GLY A 73 -5.09 2.90 6.09
CA GLY A 73 -4.40 2.08 7.09
C GLY A 73 -3.51 2.92 8.02
N THR A 74 -2.79 3.91 7.49
CA THR A 74 -1.99 4.82 8.33
C THR A 74 -2.83 5.65 9.28
N LEU A 75 -3.99 6.14 8.83
CA LEU A 75 -4.88 6.93 9.67
C LEU A 75 -5.41 6.07 10.82
N HIS A 76 -5.73 4.80 10.57
CA HIS A 76 -6.17 3.86 11.60
C HIS A 76 -5.09 3.67 12.67
N GLN A 77 -3.86 3.35 12.27
CA GLN A 77 -2.73 3.14 13.18
C GLN A 77 -2.32 4.43 13.93
N LEU A 78 -2.46 5.59 13.28
CA LEU A 78 -2.18 6.88 13.91
C LEU A 78 -3.21 7.19 15.00
N ILE A 79 -4.51 6.90 14.75
CA ILE A 79 -5.57 7.05 15.76
C ILE A 79 -5.28 6.16 16.97
N ASP A 80 -4.86 4.91 16.75
CA ASP A 80 -4.51 4.00 17.84
C ASP A 80 -3.29 4.47 18.64
N SER A 81 -2.30 5.08 17.96
CA SER A 81 -1.16 5.72 18.62
C SER A 81 -1.59 6.84 19.58
N PHE A 82 -2.53 7.70 19.15
CA PHE A 82 -3.05 8.77 20.00
C PHE A 82 -3.92 8.25 21.15
N ARG A 83 -4.64 7.14 20.95
CA ARG A 83 -5.42 6.50 22.02
C ARG A 83 -4.50 5.96 23.12
N LEU A 84 -3.40 5.32 22.75
CA LEU A 84 -2.41 4.82 23.70
C LEU A 84 -1.73 5.95 24.47
N ALA A 85 -1.33 7.02 23.77
CA ALA A 85 -0.70 8.18 24.41
C ALA A 85 -1.59 8.86 25.48
N GLY A 86 -2.92 8.75 25.38
CA GLY A 86 -3.85 9.27 26.38
C GLY A 86 -4.00 8.42 27.64
N ILE A 87 -3.51 7.17 27.64
CA ILE A 87 -3.65 6.20 28.73
C ILE A 87 -2.32 6.00 29.47
N VAL A 88 -1.18 6.22 28.78
CA VAL A 88 0.17 6.02 29.32
C VAL A 88 0.55 7.11 30.32
N ASP A 89 1.42 6.75 31.27
CA ASP A 89 1.94 7.60 32.33
C ASP A 89 2.61 8.88 31.76
N PRO A 90 2.33 10.10 32.30
CA PRO A 90 2.89 11.35 31.78
C PRO A 90 4.42 11.43 31.82
N THR A 91 5.07 10.54 32.56
CA THR A 91 6.51 10.50 32.73
C THR A 91 7.26 9.88 31.55
N ASP A 92 6.57 9.12 30.68
CA ASP A 92 7.13 8.59 29.43
C ASP A 92 6.10 8.62 28.28
N PRO A 93 5.87 9.78 27.65
CA PRO A 93 4.86 9.94 26.60
C PRO A 93 5.23 9.23 25.29
N PHE A 94 6.46 8.74 25.15
CA PHE A 94 6.96 8.04 23.96
C PHE A 94 7.42 6.64 24.30
N GLY A 95 6.57 5.92 25.05
CA GLY A 95 6.77 4.51 25.31
C GLY A 95 6.98 3.70 24.01
N PRO A 96 7.59 2.51 24.13
CA PRO A 96 7.96 1.67 22.98
C PRO A 96 6.78 1.38 22.05
N GLU A 97 5.56 1.26 22.59
CA GLU A 97 4.33 1.01 21.84
C GLU A 97 4.01 2.12 20.82
N VAL A 98 4.27 3.39 21.15
CA VAL A 98 4.03 4.52 20.24
C VAL A 98 5.00 4.46 19.06
N THR A 99 6.27 4.16 19.32
CA THR A 99 7.29 4.07 18.25
C THR A 99 7.03 2.94 17.27
N ILE A 100 6.53 1.80 17.76
CA ILE A 100 6.13 0.64 16.94
C ILE A 100 4.98 1.03 15.99
N ASN A 101 3.97 1.73 16.51
CA ASN A 101 2.82 2.12 15.69
C ASN A 101 3.18 3.18 14.65
N VAL A 102 4.05 4.14 15.00
CA VAL A 102 4.59 5.09 14.02
C VAL A 102 5.34 4.36 12.91
N ALA A 103 6.23 3.41 13.25
CA ALA A 103 6.93 2.61 12.24
C ALA A 103 5.96 1.84 11.33
N ALA A 104 4.90 1.25 11.89
CA ALA A 104 3.86 0.56 11.12
C ALA A 104 3.17 1.48 10.09
N THR A 105 2.95 2.76 10.42
CA THR A 105 2.30 3.71 9.49
C THR A 105 3.14 3.95 8.24
N LEU A 106 4.46 4.10 8.40
CA LEU A 106 5.40 4.26 7.29
C LEU A 106 5.40 3.02 6.40
N VAL A 107 5.38 1.83 7.01
CA VAL A 107 5.34 0.56 6.28
C VAL A 107 4.06 0.43 5.46
N SER A 108 2.89 0.74 6.03
CA SER A 108 1.61 0.68 5.30
C SER A 108 1.63 1.58 4.05
N THR A 109 2.13 2.81 4.20
CA THR A 109 2.26 3.74 3.07
C THR A 109 3.22 3.20 2.01
N PHE A 110 4.37 2.66 2.45
CA PHE A 110 5.37 2.10 1.56
C PHE A 110 4.84 0.90 0.78
N VAL A 111 4.07 0.02 1.41
CA VAL A 111 3.43 -1.14 0.75
C VAL A 111 2.40 -0.67 -0.27
N GLY A 112 1.52 0.29 0.08
CA GLY A 112 0.56 0.85 -0.86
C GLY A 112 1.23 1.50 -2.08
N LEU A 113 2.37 2.17 -1.86
CA LEU A 113 3.20 2.75 -2.91
C LEU A 113 3.80 1.67 -3.82
N MET A 114 4.45 0.67 -3.24
CA MET A 114 5.06 -0.47 -3.96
C MET A 114 4.06 -1.23 -4.83
N LEU A 115 2.81 -1.36 -4.37
CA LEU A 115 1.74 -2.00 -5.15
C LEU A 115 1.19 -1.11 -6.28
N THR A 116 1.30 0.21 -6.14
CA THR A 116 0.85 1.17 -7.16
C THR A 116 1.83 1.27 -8.33
N PHE A 117 3.15 1.14 -8.06
CA PHE A 117 4.22 1.21 -9.07
C PHE A 117 4.04 0.29 -10.30
N PRO A 118 3.85 -1.04 -10.14
CA PRO A 118 3.74 -1.92 -11.30
C PRO A 118 2.53 -1.59 -12.16
N SER A 119 1.42 -1.18 -11.54
CA SER A 119 0.20 -0.77 -12.24
C SER A 119 0.42 0.49 -13.09
N LEU A 120 1.13 1.49 -12.55
CA LEU A 120 1.51 2.69 -13.28
C LEU A 120 2.43 2.37 -14.46
N ILE A 121 3.40 1.49 -14.28
CA ILE A 121 4.34 1.10 -15.35
C ILE A 121 3.59 0.42 -16.49
N VAL A 122 2.70 -0.53 -16.20
CA VAL A 122 1.92 -1.26 -17.22
C VAL A 122 1.02 -0.30 -18.00
N LEU A 123 0.31 0.60 -17.31
CA LEU A 123 -0.57 1.58 -17.96
C LEU A 123 0.23 2.62 -18.77
N GLY A 124 1.33 3.13 -18.22
CA GLY A 124 2.20 4.09 -18.89
C GLY A 124 2.83 3.51 -20.16
N LEU A 125 3.36 2.28 -20.08
CA LEU A 125 3.91 1.59 -21.24
C LEU A 125 2.82 1.29 -22.28
N GLY A 126 1.63 0.87 -21.84
CA GLY A 126 0.49 0.60 -22.72
C GLY A 126 0.02 1.85 -23.48
N LEU A 127 0.01 3.01 -22.82
CA LEU A 127 -0.28 4.29 -23.46
C LEU A 127 0.81 4.68 -24.45
N LEU A 128 2.08 4.59 -24.05
CA LEU A 128 3.23 5.01 -24.86
C LEU A 128 3.37 4.17 -26.14
N LEU A 129 3.22 2.86 -26.05
CA LEU A 129 3.24 1.99 -27.22
C LEU A 129 2.13 2.35 -28.20
N ARG A 130 0.94 2.69 -27.71
CA ARG A 130 -0.20 3.02 -28.57
C ARG A 130 -0.08 4.40 -29.21
N THR A 131 0.43 5.38 -28.50
CA THR A 131 0.69 6.70 -29.09
C THR A 131 1.79 6.60 -30.14
N ALA A 132 2.82 5.77 -29.93
CA ALA A 132 3.89 5.52 -30.90
C ALA A 132 3.44 4.72 -32.14
N LEU A 133 2.51 3.77 -31.98
CA LEU A 133 1.99 2.91 -33.06
C LEU A 133 0.80 3.51 -33.82
N TRP A 134 0.34 4.72 -33.48
CA TRP A 134 -0.75 5.35 -34.21
C TRP A 134 -0.28 5.80 -35.60
N LYS A 135 -0.62 5.00 -36.61
CA LYS A 135 -0.49 5.40 -38.01
C LYS A 135 -1.74 6.21 -38.41
N PRO A 136 -1.60 7.45 -38.92
CA PRO A 136 -2.75 8.20 -39.39
C PRO A 136 -3.44 7.43 -40.52
N PRO A 137 -4.79 7.51 -40.64
CA PRO A 137 -5.49 6.97 -41.79
C PRO A 137 -4.94 7.63 -43.06
N SER A 138 -4.58 6.81 -44.06
CA SER A 138 -4.27 7.31 -45.40
C SER A 138 -5.60 7.72 -46.03
N ASP A 139 -5.74 9.01 -46.32
CA ASP A 139 -6.86 9.55 -47.09
C ASP A 139 -6.70 9.08 -48.55
N ASP A 140 -7.22 7.90 -48.87
CA ASP A 140 -7.40 7.39 -50.24
C ASP A 140 -8.90 7.40 -50.62
#